data_AF-A0A932C925-F1
#
_entry.id   AF-A0A932C925-F1
#
_cell.length_a   1.000
_cell.length_b   1.000
_cell.length_c   1.000
_cell.angle_alpha   90.00
_cell.angle_beta   90.00
_cell.angle_gamma   90.00
#
_symmetry.space_group_name_H-M   'P 1'
#
loop_
_entity.id
_entity.type
_entity.pdbx_description
1 polymer ?
#
loop_
_entity_poly.entity_id
_entity_poly.type
_entity_poly.pdbx_seq_one_letter_code
_entity_poly.pdbx_strand_id
1 'polypeptide(L)'
;MSLPRKSLRDLKTLSGRADRIANPYMGYMQITCLEMEKARKGREKESALRRVQTLDARLREIEREKADLLRALAERAVAPAAAAAGPGRRLAFNASAGGLKVRY
;
A
#
# COMPACT_ATOMS: atom_id res chain seq x y z
N MET A 1 -71.95 20.54 -36.22
CA MET A 1 -70.75 20.56 -35.36
C MET A 1 -69.70 19.66 -36.00
N SER A 2 -68.65 20.20 -36.62
CA SER A 2 -67.60 19.38 -37.26
C SER A 2 -66.50 19.05 -36.23
N LEU A 3 -66.08 17.78 -36.20
CA LEU A 3 -64.99 17.33 -35.33
C LEU A 3 -63.64 17.82 -35.90
N PRO A 4 -62.73 18.35 -35.07
CA PRO A 4 -61.42 18.80 -35.54
C PRO A 4 -60.60 17.61 -36.06
N ARG A 5 -60.14 17.72 -37.31
CA ARG A 5 -59.32 16.70 -37.98
C ARG A 5 -57.90 16.76 -37.39
N LYS A 6 -57.58 15.87 -36.45
CA LYS A 6 -56.23 15.70 -35.90
C LYS A 6 -55.29 15.24 -37.02
N SER A 7 -54.20 15.98 -37.22
CA SER A 7 -53.18 15.70 -38.22
C SER A 7 -52.05 14.84 -37.64
N LEU A 8 -51.19 14.26 -38.50
CA LEU A 8 -49.98 13.55 -38.05
C LEU A 8 -49.02 14.46 -37.24
N ARG A 9 -49.12 15.79 -37.39
CA ARG A 9 -48.37 16.77 -36.58
C ARG A 9 -48.90 16.88 -35.15
N ASP A 10 -50.15 16.49 -34.91
CA ASP A 10 -50.78 16.44 -33.58
C ASP A 10 -50.44 15.15 -32.83
N LEU A 11 -49.94 14.12 -33.52
CA LEU A 11 -49.34 12.92 -32.93
C LEU A 11 -47.91 13.25 -32.48
N LYS A 12 -47.76 14.08 -31.43
CA LYS A 12 -46.48 14.24 -30.74
C LYS A 12 -46.18 12.95 -29.99
N THR A 13 -45.40 12.06 -30.59
CA THR A 13 -44.89 10.88 -29.88
C THR A 13 -44.03 11.33 -28.70
N LEU A 14 -44.25 10.72 -27.53
CA LEU A 14 -43.45 10.95 -26.30
C LEU A 14 -41.96 10.60 -26.45
N SER A 15 -41.55 10.13 -27.63
CA SER A 15 -40.20 9.68 -27.99
C SER A 15 -39.09 10.72 -27.76
N GLY A 16 -39.41 12.00 -27.62
CA GLY A 16 -38.46 13.07 -27.33
C GLY A 16 -38.48 13.64 -25.91
N ARG A 17 -39.36 13.15 -25.01
CA ARG A 17 -39.52 13.67 -23.63
C ARG A 17 -39.04 12.71 -22.54
N ALA A 18 -38.34 11.63 -22.90
CA ALA A 18 -37.72 10.78 -21.89
C ALA A 18 -36.43 11.45 -21.41
N ASP A 19 -36.57 12.34 -20.44
CA ASP A 19 -35.43 12.81 -19.66
C ASP A 19 -34.66 11.61 -19.13
N ARG A 20 -33.32 11.67 -19.13
CA ARG A 20 -32.47 10.56 -18.64
C ARG A 20 -32.78 10.19 -17.17
N ILE A 21 -33.37 11.12 -16.42
CA ILE A 21 -33.85 10.95 -15.04
C ILE A 21 -35.23 10.24 -14.99
N ALA A 22 -36.02 10.34 -16.05
CA ALA A 22 -37.38 9.79 -16.13
C ALA A 22 -37.43 8.30 -16.48
N ASN A 23 -36.28 7.63 -16.66
CA ASN A 23 -36.22 6.19 -16.92
C ASN A 23 -35.60 5.44 -15.73
N PRO A 24 -36.41 4.95 -14.77
CA PRO A 24 -35.94 4.23 -13.57
C PRO A 24 -34.97 3.09 -13.88
N TYR A 25 -35.15 2.39 -15.00
CA TYR A 25 -34.27 1.30 -15.42
C TYR A 25 -32.82 1.76 -15.61
N MET A 26 -32.60 2.94 -16.19
CA MET A 26 -31.24 3.48 -16.37
C MET A 26 -30.58 3.81 -15.04
N GLY A 27 -31.35 4.30 -14.06
CA GLY A 27 -30.88 4.52 -12.70
C GLY A 27 -30.46 3.22 -12.01
N TYR A 28 -31.30 2.18 -12.09
CA TYR A 28 -30.96 0.86 -11.54
C TYR A 28 -29.71 0.26 -12.19
N MET A 29 -29.54 0.43 -13.50
CA MET A 29 -28.34 -0.02 -14.21
C MET A 29 -27.08 0.71 -13.72
N GLN A 30 -27.15 2.04 -13.57
CA GLN A 30 -26.03 2.82 -13.02
C GLN A 30 -25.67 2.39 -11.60
N ILE A 31 -26.67 2.17 -10.74
CA ILE A 31 -26.46 1.67 -9.38
C ILE A 31 -25.76 0.31 -9.41
N THR A 32 -26.19 -0.60 -10.29
CA THR A 32 -25.57 -1.92 -10.42
C THR A 32 -24.11 -1.82 -10.83
N CYS A 33 -23.77 -0.94 -11.78
CA CYS A 33 -22.38 -0.69 -12.17
C CYS A 33 -21.54 -0.17 -10.99
N LEU A 34 -22.08 0.76 -10.20
CA LEU A 34 -21.39 1.30 -9.03
C LEU A 34 -21.18 0.23 -7.94
N GLU A 35 -22.15 -0.64 -7.71
CA GLU A 35 -22.01 -1.74 -6.75
C GLU A 35 -20.93 -2.74 -7.19
N MET A 36 -20.84 -3.05 -8.49
CA MET A 36 -19.77 -3.90 -9.03
C MET A 36 -18.39 -3.25 -8.87
N GLU A 37 -18.29 -1.95 -9.12
CA GLU A 37 -17.04 -1.20 -8.93
C GLU A 37 -16.62 -1.18 -7.46
N LYS A 38 -17.55 -0.87 -6.56
CA LYS A 38 -17.34 -0.89 -5.11
C LYS A 38 -16.86 -2.27 -4.64
N ALA A 39 -17.45 -3.36 -5.11
CA ALA A 39 -17.02 -4.71 -4.77
C ALA A 39 -15.58 -4.99 -5.25
N ARG A 40 -15.23 -4.57 -6.47
CA ARG A 40 -13.87 -4.69 -7.01
C ARG A 40 -12.86 -3.90 -6.17
N LYS A 41 -13.17 -2.64 -5.88
CA LYS A 41 -12.32 -1.76 -5.06
C LYS A 41 -12.19 -2.26 -3.62
N GLY A 42 -13.22 -2.89 -3.07
CA GLY A 42 -13.17 -3.59 -1.79
C GLY A 42 -12.08 -4.67 -1.77
N ARG A 43 -12.05 -5.54 -2.78
CA ARG A 43 -11.02 -6.59 -2.90
C ARG A 43 -9.61 -6.02 -3.06
N GLU A 44 -9.45 -4.96 -3.86
CA GLU A 44 -8.17 -4.26 -4.01
C GLU A 44 -7.70 -3.69 -2.65
N LYS A 45 -8.61 -3.06 -1.90
CA LYS A 45 -8.34 -2.53 -0.56
C LYS A 45 -7.92 -3.63 0.41
N GLU A 46 -8.63 -4.75 0.45
CA GLU A 46 -8.28 -5.89 1.31
C GLU A 46 -6.88 -6.43 1.00
N SER A 47 -6.54 -6.58 -0.29
CA SER A 47 -5.20 -6.97 -0.72
C SER A 47 -4.12 -5.96 -0.30
N ALA A 48 -4.40 -4.66 -0.43
CA ALA A 48 -3.49 -3.61 0.03
C ALA A 48 -3.31 -3.64 1.56
N LEU A 49 -4.38 -3.81 2.32
CA LEU A 49 -4.32 -3.88 3.78
C LEU A 49 -3.49 -5.08 4.27
N ARG A 50 -3.63 -6.26 3.63
CA ARG A 50 -2.79 -7.42 3.96
C ARG A 50 -1.30 -7.10 3.77
N ARG A 51 -0.94 -6.40 2.68
CA ARG A 51 0.45 -5.98 2.44
C ARG A 51 0.95 -5.01 3.52
N VAL A 52 0.13 -4.04 3.90
CA VAL A 52 0.46 -3.10 5.00
C VAL A 52 0.68 -3.87 6.31
N GLN A 53 -0.20 -4.80 6.64
CA GLN A 53 -0.04 -5.63 7.87
C GLN A 53 1.26 -6.44 7.86
N THR A 54 1.64 -7.01 6.72
CA THR A 54 2.94 -7.71 6.58
C THR A 54 4.11 -6.75 6.80
N LEU A 55 4.05 -5.55 6.24
CA LEU A 55 5.10 -4.53 6.44
C LEU A 55 5.19 -4.11 7.90
N ASP A 56 4.07 -3.83 8.55
CA ASP A 56 4.02 -3.46 9.97
C ASP A 56 4.60 -4.56 10.87
N ALA A 57 4.30 -5.83 10.56
CA ALA A 57 4.88 -6.96 11.27
C ALA A 57 6.41 -6.99 11.12
N ARG A 58 6.92 -6.83 9.89
CA ARG A 58 8.37 -6.81 9.65
C ARG A 58 9.07 -5.63 10.31
N LEU A 59 8.45 -4.45 10.33
CA LEU A 59 9.00 -3.29 11.03
C LEU A 59 9.14 -3.55 12.53
N ARG A 60 8.17 -4.22 13.16
CA ARG A 60 8.25 -4.61 14.58
C ARG A 60 9.36 -5.62 14.83
N GLU A 61 9.55 -6.58 13.93
CA GLU A 61 10.67 -7.52 14.01
C GLU A 61 12.01 -6.81 13.91
N ILE A 62 12.17 -5.88 12.97
CA ILE A 62 13.39 -5.08 12.82
C ILE A 62 13.73 -4.31 14.11
N GLU A 63 12.74 -3.67 14.75
CA GLU A 63 12.99 -2.95 16.00
C GLU A 63 13.38 -3.89 17.15
N ARG A 64 12.84 -5.12 17.19
CA ARG A 64 13.28 -6.15 18.15
C ARG A 64 14.72 -6.59 17.89
N GLU A 65 15.02 -6.97 16.64
CA GLU A 65 16.37 -7.36 16.21
C GLU A 65 17.40 -6.27 16.55
N LYS A 66 17.06 -5.00 16.29
CA LYS A 66 17.89 -3.85 16.65
C LYS A 66 18.08 -3.71 18.16
N ALA A 67 17.02 -3.86 18.96
CA ALA A 67 17.13 -3.79 20.41
C ALA A 67 18.03 -4.90 20.97
N ASP A 68 17.92 -6.12 20.44
CA ASP A 68 18.75 -7.26 20.85
C ASP A 68 20.23 -7.04 20.46
N LEU A 69 20.50 -6.52 19.26
CA LEU A 69 21.85 -6.14 18.85
C LEU A 69 22.44 -5.05 19.76
N LEU A 70 21.65 -4.03 20.11
CA LEU A 70 22.09 -2.97 21.01
C LEU A 70 22.40 -3.50 22.42
N ARG A 71 21.60 -4.44 22.93
CA ARG A 71 21.86 -5.12 24.21
C ARG A 71 23.16 -5.92 24.17
N ALA A 72 23.35 -6.74 23.13
CA ALA A 72 24.58 -7.52 22.96
C ALA A 72 25.83 -6.62 22.87
N LEU A 73 25.73 -5.47 22.20
CA LEU A 73 26.81 -4.49 22.15
C LEU A 73 27.07 -3.84 23.52
N ALA A 74 26.04 -3.53 24.29
CA ALA A 74 26.20 -2.99 25.63
C ALA A 74 26.86 -4.00 26.58
N GLU A 75 26.44 -5.27 26.56
CA GLU A 75 27.08 -6.35 27.33
C GLU A 75 28.56 -6.51 26.95
N ARG A 76 28.87 -6.48 25.65
CA ARG A 76 30.25 -6.51 25.16
C ARG A 76 31.06 -5.27 25.51
N ALA A 77 30.43 -4.11 25.69
CA ALA A 77 31.09 -2.88 26.13
C ALA A 77 31.33 -2.83 27.64
N VAL A 78 30.54 -3.57 28.43
CA VAL A 78 30.75 -3.74 29.89
C VAL A 78 31.80 -4.82 30.18
N ALA A 79 31.84 -5.89 29.40
CA ALA A 79 32.82 -6.99 29.52
C ALA A 79 34.33 -6.61 29.46
N PRO A 80 34.82 -5.56 28.76
CA PRO A 80 36.24 -5.23 28.73
C PRO A 80 36.65 -4.33 29.90
N ALA A 81 35.73 -3.71 30.64
CA ALA A 81 36.08 -2.86 31.79
C ALA A 81 36.53 -3.70 33.01
N ALA A 82 36.02 -4.92 33.16
CA ALA A 82 36.46 -5.84 34.20
C ALA A 82 37.77 -6.60 33.85
N ALA A 83 38.12 -6.71 32.56
CA ALA A 83 39.33 -7.39 32.10
C ALA A 83 40.52 -6.45 31.81
N ALA A 84 40.31 -5.13 31.79
CA ALA A 84 41.34 -4.12 31.51
C ALA A 84 42.21 -3.72 32.72
N ALA A 85 42.15 -4.46 33.84
CA ALA A 85 43.05 -4.31 34.98
C ALA A 85 44.24 -5.30 34.95
N GLY A 86 44.73 -5.67 33.76
CA GLY A 86 45.94 -6.46 33.56
C GLY A 86 47.02 -5.66 32.82
N PRO A 87 48.31 -5.76 33.20
CA PRO A 87 49.33 -4.85 32.70
C PRO A 87 49.65 -5.14 31.23
N GLY A 88 49.45 -4.12 30.39
CA GLY A 88 50.19 -3.82 29.17
C GLY A 88 50.40 -4.96 28.15
N ARG A 89 49.57 -4.99 27.10
CA ARG A 89 49.98 -5.56 25.81
C ARG A 89 49.72 -4.57 24.69
N ARG A 90 50.78 -3.86 24.26
CA ARG A 90 50.78 -3.04 23.05
C ARG A 90 50.44 -3.95 21.86
N LEU A 91 49.31 -3.70 21.19
CA LEU A 91 49.01 -4.32 19.90
C LEU A 91 49.87 -3.61 18.85
N ALA A 92 50.93 -4.28 18.39
CA ALA A 92 51.70 -3.86 17.24
C ALA A 92 50.79 -3.96 16.00
N PHE A 93 50.49 -2.82 15.38
CA PHE A 93 49.77 -2.76 14.12
C PHE A 93 50.74 -3.16 13.00
N ASN A 94 50.72 -4.43 12.60
CA ASN A 94 51.46 -4.89 11.42
C ASN A 94 50.76 -4.39 10.16
N ALA A 95 51.17 -3.23 9.68
CA ALA A 95 50.87 -2.75 8.35
C ALA A 95 51.69 -3.55 7.33
N SER A 96 51.20 -4.71 6.91
CA SER A 96 51.73 -5.40 5.72
C SER A 96 50.82 -5.13 4.52
N ALA A 97 51.37 -4.37 3.57
CA ALA A 97 50.78 -4.02 2.29
C ALA A 97 50.31 -5.26 1.51
N GLY A 98 49.04 -5.25 1.08
CA GLY A 98 48.49 -6.22 0.14
C GLY A 98 47.51 -5.51 -0.78
N GLY A 99 48.00 -5.05 -1.93
CA GLY A 99 47.22 -4.28 -2.90
C GLY A 99 46.04 -5.06 -3.48
N LEU A 100 44.87 -4.41 -3.53
CA LEU A 100 43.67 -4.93 -4.15
C LEU A 100 43.74 -4.73 -5.67
N LYS A 101 43.95 -5.80 -6.44
CA LYS A 101 43.90 -5.77 -7.91
C LYS A 101 42.46 -5.99 -8.37
N VAL A 102 41.81 -4.93 -8.84
CA VAL A 102 40.55 -5.00 -9.58
C VAL A 102 40.88 -5.34 -11.04
N ARG A 103 40.28 -6.41 -11.58
CA ARG A 103 40.35 -6.74 -13.01
C ARG A 103 39.07 -6.23 -13.67
N TYR A 104 39.22 -5.52 -14.79
CA TYR A 104 38.16 -5.17 -15.71
C TYR A 104 37.67 -6.40 -16.47
#